data_AF-A0A4Y2E3G9-F1
#
_entry.id   AF-A0A4Y2E3G9-F1
#
_cell.length_a   1.000
_cell.length_b   1.000
_cell.length_c   1.000
_cell.angle_alpha   90.00
_cell.angle_beta   90.00
_cell.angle_gamma   90.00
#
_symmetry.space_group_name_H-M   'P 1'
#
loop_
_entity.id
_entity.type
_entity.pdbx_description
1 polymer ?
#
loop_
_entity_poly.entity_id
_entity_poly.type
_entity_poly.pdbx_seq_one_letter_code
_entity_poly.pdbx_strand_id
1 'polypeptide(L)'
;MDPKITALNRLRGALRQSFTKLENYIKQSASEDKVVLETKLTKVGTIRRKLHELQKRYYELPPDADLTETDEAISKMETFLEEMEVSFKYLISEHNIDDKSAKLNIKENKTEELLTVNFPYIPLPQFSGKYEEFGNFKCQFISLIEDNDRLSNTEKLNYLKSSLTGEAKLIQTTYESLLKAIEDRYENRRAIVDSQILRLIKLEKLNYESAEDLRKLLDTVKKI
;
A
#
# COMPACT_ATOMS: atom_id res chain seq x y z
N MET A 1 -47.73 -3.03 4.62
CA MET A 1 -46.29 -2.73 4.73
C MET A 1 -45.94 -1.64 3.73
N ASP A 2 -45.15 -0.65 4.15
CA ASP A 2 -44.64 0.39 3.27
C ASP A 2 -43.81 -0.24 2.12
N PRO A 3 -44.06 0.14 0.84
CA PRO A 3 -43.32 -0.38 -0.31
C PRO A 3 -41.81 -0.10 -0.24
N LYS A 4 -41.39 1.00 0.41
CA LYS A 4 -39.99 1.36 0.64
C LYS A 4 -39.31 0.37 1.60
N ILE A 5 -39.96 0.05 2.72
CA ILE A 5 -39.47 -0.94 3.69
C ILE A 5 -39.35 -2.33 3.05
N THR A 6 -40.33 -2.70 2.22
CA THR A 6 -40.32 -3.98 1.50
C THR A 6 -39.15 -4.08 0.51
N ALA A 7 -38.85 -3.00 -0.21
CA ALA A 7 -37.71 -2.94 -1.12
C ALA A 7 -36.36 -3.04 -0.38
N LEU A 8 -36.21 -2.36 0.76
CA LEU A 8 -35.01 -2.43 1.59
C LEU A 8 -34.80 -3.84 2.18
N ASN A 9 -35.88 -4.50 2.64
CA ASN A 9 -35.81 -5.87 3.14
C ASN A 9 -35.42 -6.88 2.05
N ARG A 10 -35.87 -6.69 0.81
CA ARG A 10 -35.44 -7.51 -0.34
C ARG A 10 -33.94 -7.32 -0.62
N LEU A 11 -33.45 -6.08 -0.57
CA LEU A 11 -32.03 -5.77 -0.77
C LEU A 11 -31.16 -6.39 0.34
N ARG A 12 -31.61 -6.31 1.60
CA ARG A 12 -31.00 -6.99 2.75
C ARG A 12 -30.89 -8.49 2.51
N GLY A 13 -31.97 -9.11 2.03
CA GLY A 13 -32.00 -10.54 1.69
C GLY A 13 -30.99 -10.91 0.59
N ALA A 14 -30.87 -10.09 -0.45
CA ALA A 14 -29.91 -10.31 -1.53
C ALA A 14 -28.44 -10.18 -1.06
N LEU A 15 -28.17 -9.22 -0.17
CA LEU A 15 -26.86 -9.08 0.48
C LEU A 15 -26.55 -10.30 1.35
N ARG A 16 -27.50 -10.76 2.16
CA ARG A 16 -27.37 -11.97 2.99
C ARG A 16 -27.07 -13.21 2.16
N GLN A 17 -27.75 -13.41 1.02
CA GLN A 17 -27.45 -14.53 0.13
C GLN A 17 -26.04 -14.45 -0.47
N SER A 18 -25.60 -13.25 -0.85
CA SER A 18 -24.24 -13.04 -1.39
C SER A 18 -23.18 -13.30 -0.33
N PHE A 19 -23.46 -12.91 0.91
CA PHE A 19 -22.69 -13.20 2.11
C PHE A 19 -22.58 -14.72 2.36
N THR A 20 -23.70 -15.46 2.40
CA THR A 20 -23.69 -16.91 2.67
C THR A 20 -22.91 -17.69 1.60
N LYS A 21 -22.92 -17.22 0.34
CA LYS A 21 -22.09 -17.79 -0.72
C LYS A 21 -20.59 -17.64 -0.46
N LEU A 22 -20.16 -16.52 0.13
CA LEU A 22 -18.75 -16.31 0.51
C LEU A 22 -18.39 -17.11 1.76
N GLU A 23 -19.29 -17.23 2.72
CA GLU A 23 -19.07 -18.03 3.92
C GLU A 23 -18.87 -19.52 3.59
N ASN A 24 -19.74 -20.08 2.76
CA ASN A 24 -19.62 -21.48 2.32
C ASN A 24 -18.33 -21.71 1.53
N TYR A 25 -17.85 -20.69 0.82
CA TYR A 25 -16.61 -20.74 0.08
C TYR A 25 -15.41 -20.88 1.02
N ILE A 26 -15.31 -20.04 2.06
CA ILE A 26 -14.25 -20.14 3.08
C ILE A 26 -14.26 -21.50 3.78
N LYS A 27 -15.44 -22.06 4.07
CA LYS A 27 -15.58 -23.39 4.69
C LYS A 27 -15.14 -24.53 3.78
N GLN A 28 -15.09 -24.32 2.47
CA GLN A 28 -14.71 -25.32 1.46
C GLN A 28 -13.31 -25.11 0.87
N SER A 29 -12.70 -23.93 1.09
CA SER A 29 -11.43 -23.52 0.51
C SER A 29 -10.24 -24.04 1.33
N ALA A 30 -9.87 -25.31 1.14
CA ALA A 30 -8.68 -25.89 1.78
C ALA A 30 -7.36 -25.67 1.00
N SER A 31 -7.41 -25.14 -0.23
CA SER A 31 -6.21 -24.90 -1.06
C SER A 31 -6.59 -24.10 -2.31
N GLU A 32 -6.84 -22.80 -2.19
CA GLU A 32 -7.22 -21.98 -3.34
C GLU A 32 -6.22 -20.87 -3.61
N ASP A 33 -6.03 -20.57 -4.90
CA ASP A 33 -5.08 -19.55 -5.35
C ASP A 33 -5.29 -18.22 -4.64
N LYS A 34 -4.18 -17.65 -4.16
CA LYS A 34 -4.12 -16.34 -3.49
C LYS A 34 -4.90 -15.25 -4.24
N VAL A 35 -4.83 -15.23 -5.57
CA VAL A 35 -5.54 -14.28 -6.43
C VAL A 35 -7.07 -14.40 -6.29
N VAL A 36 -7.56 -15.63 -6.12
CA VAL A 36 -8.99 -15.88 -5.91
C VAL A 36 -9.40 -15.42 -4.51
N LEU A 37 -8.59 -15.69 -3.49
CA LEU A 37 -8.81 -15.19 -2.13
C LEU A 37 -8.84 -13.64 -2.08
N GLU A 38 -7.91 -12.96 -2.76
CA GLU A 38 -7.89 -11.49 -2.87
C GLU A 38 -9.13 -10.95 -3.60
N THR A 39 -9.54 -11.60 -4.69
CA THR A 39 -10.76 -11.25 -5.42
C THR A 39 -12.01 -11.41 -4.54
N LYS A 40 -12.03 -12.39 -3.64
CA LYS A 40 -13.16 -12.60 -2.72
C LYS A 40 -13.14 -11.61 -1.57
N LEU A 41 -11.95 -11.25 -1.06
CA LEU A 41 -11.76 -10.19 -0.07
C LEU A 41 -12.28 -8.82 -0.58
N THR A 42 -12.05 -8.48 -1.86
CA THR A 42 -12.62 -7.25 -2.44
C THR A 42 -14.15 -7.30 -2.54
N LYS A 43 -14.75 -8.49 -2.76
CA LYS A 43 -16.21 -8.68 -2.71
C LYS A 43 -16.77 -8.49 -1.30
N VAL A 44 -16.07 -8.95 -0.25
CA VAL A 44 -16.44 -8.69 1.15
C VAL A 44 -16.52 -7.18 1.42
N GLY A 45 -15.50 -6.41 1.01
CA GLY A 45 -15.52 -4.95 1.13
C GLY A 45 -16.68 -4.28 0.36
N THR A 46 -17.02 -4.81 -0.82
CA THR A 46 -18.17 -4.33 -1.61
C THR A 46 -19.50 -4.60 -0.91
N ILE A 47 -19.68 -5.78 -0.29
CA ILE A 47 -20.89 -6.12 0.47
C ILE A 47 -21.01 -5.22 1.70
N ARG A 48 -19.91 -4.99 2.44
CA ARG A 48 -19.90 -4.10 3.60
C ARG A 48 -20.36 -2.68 3.25
N ARG A 49 -19.84 -2.12 2.15
CA ARG A 49 -20.26 -0.79 1.68
C ARG A 49 -21.76 -0.73 1.36
N LYS A 50 -22.30 -1.76 0.70
CA LYS A 50 -23.74 -1.85 0.39
C LYS A 50 -24.59 -2.04 1.65
N LEU A 51 -24.08 -2.75 2.66
CA LEU A 51 -24.76 -2.92 3.94
C LEU A 51 -24.84 -1.59 4.71
N HIS A 52 -23.75 -0.83 4.76
CA HIS A 52 -23.73 0.51 5.37
C HIS A 52 -24.67 1.49 4.64
N GLU A 53 -24.69 1.47 3.30
CA GLU A 53 -25.64 2.27 2.51
C GLU A 53 -27.09 1.88 2.81
N LEU A 54 -27.37 0.58 2.95
CA LEU A 54 -28.67 0.07 3.31
C LEU A 54 -29.08 0.50 4.73
N GLN A 55 -28.18 0.39 5.71
CA GLN A 55 -28.41 0.83 7.08
C GLN A 55 -28.73 2.33 7.14
N LYS A 56 -27.98 3.16 6.41
CA LYS A 56 -28.28 4.59 6.27
C LYS A 56 -29.71 4.83 5.76
N ARG A 57 -30.15 4.07 4.75
CA ARG A 57 -31.52 4.18 4.21
C ARG A 57 -32.60 3.74 5.19
N TYR A 58 -32.30 2.86 6.13
CA TYR A 58 -33.23 2.51 7.21
C TYR A 58 -33.35 3.64 8.24
N TYR A 59 -32.25 4.32 8.59
CA TYR A 59 -32.30 5.48 9.50
C TYR A 59 -32.95 6.73 8.90
N GLU A 60 -33.14 6.77 7.57
CA GLU A 60 -33.93 7.80 6.88
C GLU A 60 -35.45 7.53 6.91
N LEU A 61 -35.90 6.43 7.54
CA LEU A 61 -37.32 6.13 7.72
C LEU A 61 -37.93 6.90 8.91
N PRO A 62 -39.26 7.08 8.93
CA PRO A 62 -39.95 7.73 10.04
C PRO A 62 -39.65 7.10 11.42
N PRO A 63 -39.57 7.89 12.51
CA PRO A 63 -39.18 7.39 13.84
C PRO A 63 -40.13 6.35 14.46
N ASP A 64 -41.35 6.22 13.93
CA ASP A 64 -42.37 5.25 14.32
C ASP A 64 -42.16 3.87 13.66
N ALA A 65 -41.19 3.73 12.75
CA ALA A 65 -40.81 2.43 12.22
C ALA A 65 -40.05 1.61 13.27
N ASP A 66 -40.58 0.43 13.61
CA ASP A 66 -39.85 -0.54 14.41
C ASP A 66 -38.71 -1.14 13.58
N LEU A 67 -37.47 -0.73 13.90
CA LEU A 67 -36.25 -1.15 13.23
C LEU A 67 -35.45 -2.18 14.05
N THR A 68 -35.92 -2.58 15.23
CA THR A 68 -35.14 -3.43 16.16
C THR A 68 -34.68 -4.75 15.53
N GLU A 69 -35.58 -5.47 14.86
CA GLU A 69 -35.24 -6.71 14.12
C GLU A 69 -34.24 -6.43 12.97
N THR A 70 -34.32 -5.25 12.37
CA THR A 70 -33.44 -4.86 11.26
C THR A 70 -32.05 -4.50 11.73
N ASP A 71 -31.95 -3.74 12.81
CA ASP A 71 -30.68 -3.38 13.44
C ASP A 71 -29.96 -4.64 13.96
N GLU A 72 -30.68 -5.56 14.59
CA GLU A 72 -30.12 -6.84 15.04
C GLU A 72 -29.61 -7.68 13.86
N ALA A 73 -30.37 -7.73 12.75
CA ALA A 73 -29.95 -8.46 11.55
C ALA A 73 -28.73 -7.83 10.86
N ILE A 74 -28.65 -6.50 10.80
CA ILE A 74 -27.51 -5.76 10.23
C ILE A 74 -26.28 -5.97 11.11
N SER A 75 -26.40 -5.80 12.43
CA SER A 75 -25.31 -5.98 13.39
C SER A 75 -24.72 -7.40 13.32
N LYS A 76 -25.56 -8.44 13.25
CA LYS A 76 -25.09 -9.81 13.02
C LYS A 76 -24.31 -9.94 11.71
N MET A 77 -24.82 -9.37 10.62
CA MET A 77 -24.12 -9.40 9.32
C MET A 77 -22.77 -8.67 9.36
N GLU A 78 -22.65 -7.58 10.13
CA GLU A 78 -21.40 -6.85 10.30
C GLU A 78 -20.34 -7.69 11.02
N THR A 79 -20.69 -8.27 12.18
CA THR A 79 -19.78 -9.15 12.94
C THR A 79 -19.27 -10.29 12.07
N PHE A 80 -20.14 -10.96 11.31
CA PHE A 80 -19.70 -12.03 10.42
C PHE A 80 -18.83 -11.53 9.25
N LEU A 81 -19.07 -10.33 8.72
CA LEU A 81 -18.21 -9.77 7.66
C LEU A 81 -16.79 -9.51 8.19
N GLU A 82 -16.66 -9.07 9.44
CA GLU A 82 -15.36 -8.92 10.12
C GLU A 82 -14.65 -10.27 10.27
N GLU A 83 -15.35 -11.30 10.76
CA GLU A 83 -14.80 -12.66 10.88
C GLU A 83 -14.30 -13.18 9.53
N MET A 84 -15.11 -13.07 8.46
CA MET A 84 -14.70 -13.50 7.12
C MET A 84 -13.51 -12.71 6.57
N GLU A 85 -13.44 -11.41 6.84
CA GLU A 85 -12.31 -10.59 6.42
C GLU A 85 -11.02 -11.04 7.10
N VAL A 86 -11.08 -11.33 8.40
CA VAL A 86 -9.96 -11.90 9.16
C VAL A 86 -9.57 -13.26 8.57
N SER A 87 -10.53 -14.14 8.28
CA SER A 87 -10.25 -15.45 7.67
C SER A 87 -9.59 -15.33 6.30
N PHE A 88 -10.07 -14.44 5.42
CA PHE A 88 -9.44 -14.23 4.11
C PHE A 88 -8.03 -13.65 4.25
N LYS A 89 -7.82 -12.65 5.12
CA LYS A 89 -6.49 -12.08 5.36
C LYS A 89 -5.53 -13.13 5.94
N TYR A 90 -6.00 -13.98 6.84
CA TYR A 90 -5.24 -15.10 7.40
C TYR A 90 -4.82 -16.08 6.30
N LEU A 91 -5.77 -16.58 5.49
CA LEU A 91 -5.47 -17.52 4.40
C LEU A 91 -4.49 -16.92 3.37
N ILE A 92 -4.68 -15.65 3.00
CA ILE A 92 -3.74 -14.93 2.11
C ILE A 92 -2.35 -14.82 2.75
N SER A 93 -2.27 -14.66 4.08
CA SER A 93 -1.00 -14.59 4.81
C SER A 93 -0.31 -15.95 4.89
N GLU A 94 -1.04 -17.06 5.05
CA GLU A 94 -0.45 -18.41 5.01
C GLU A 94 0.14 -18.72 3.62
N HIS A 95 -0.56 -18.35 2.54
CA HIS A 95 -0.01 -18.43 1.19
C HIS A 95 1.28 -17.60 0.99
N ASN A 96 1.48 -16.51 1.75
CA ASN A 96 2.73 -15.73 1.72
C ASN A 96 3.87 -16.40 2.52
N ILE A 97 3.58 -17.33 3.43
CA ILE A 97 4.56 -18.05 4.23
C ILE A 97 5.08 -19.28 3.47
N ASP A 98 4.18 -20.05 2.83
CA ASP A 98 4.58 -21.18 1.97
C ASP A 98 5.39 -20.72 0.74
N ASP A 99 5.06 -19.54 0.19
CA ASP A 99 5.79 -18.96 -0.93
C ASP A 99 7.14 -18.31 -0.52
N LYS A 100 7.39 -18.13 0.79
CA LYS A 100 8.69 -17.70 1.35
C LYS A 100 9.56 -18.87 1.81
N SER A 101 8.97 -19.93 2.38
CA SER A 101 9.69 -21.13 2.81
C SER A 101 10.16 -21.97 1.61
N ALA A 102 9.39 -22.02 0.52
CA ALA A 102 9.80 -22.66 -0.74
C ALA A 102 10.95 -21.90 -1.46
N LYS A 103 11.04 -20.57 -1.30
CA LYS A 103 12.07 -19.73 -1.95
C LYS A 103 13.44 -19.72 -1.25
N LEU A 104 13.56 -20.30 -0.05
CA LEU A 104 14.83 -20.39 0.66
C LEU A 104 15.67 -21.64 0.32
N ASN A 105 15.14 -22.59 -0.47
CA ASN A 105 15.79 -23.89 -0.71
C ASN A 105 16.26 -24.17 -2.14
N ILE A 106 16.28 -23.20 -3.05
CA ILE A 106 16.78 -23.43 -4.42
C ILE A 106 17.87 -22.41 -4.78
N LYS A 107 19.00 -22.52 -4.09
CA LYS A 107 20.32 -22.28 -4.71
C LYS A 107 20.87 -23.65 -5.07
N GLU A 108 20.54 -24.16 -6.25
CA GLU A 108 21.49 -24.83 -7.15
C GLU A 108 20.79 -25.31 -8.43
N ASN A 109 21.36 -24.82 -9.54
CA ASN A 109 21.42 -25.42 -10.87
C ASN A 109 20.21 -25.29 -11.83
N LYS A 110 20.50 -24.44 -12.85
CA LYS A 110 20.20 -24.54 -14.29
C LYS A 110 18.76 -24.43 -14.79
N THR A 111 18.55 -23.26 -15.42
CA THR A 111 18.01 -23.04 -16.76
C THR A 111 16.67 -23.69 -17.10
N GLU A 112 15.63 -22.87 -17.21
CA GLU A 112 14.82 -22.77 -18.43
C GLU A 112 13.98 -21.49 -18.41
N GLU A 113 14.06 -20.77 -19.52
CA GLU A 113 13.45 -19.47 -19.77
C GLU A 113 11.93 -19.61 -19.85
N LEU A 114 11.19 -18.95 -18.95
CA LEU A 114 9.82 -18.54 -19.25
C LEU A 114 9.65 -17.07 -18.91
N LEU A 115 9.47 -16.34 -20.00
CA LEU A 115 9.24 -14.91 -20.14
C LEU A 115 8.09 -14.44 -19.23
N THR A 116 8.40 -14.12 -17.97
CA THR A 116 7.54 -13.25 -17.17
C THR A 116 8.02 -11.82 -17.39
N VAL A 117 7.18 -11.04 -18.07
CA VAL A 117 7.30 -9.59 -18.11
C VAL A 117 7.22 -9.10 -16.66
N ASN A 118 8.39 -8.93 -16.04
CA ASN A 118 8.53 -8.38 -14.70
C ASN A 118 8.06 -6.92 -14.76
N PHE A 119 6.86 -6.65 -14.25
CA PHE A 119 6.60 -5.31 -13.72
C PHE A 119 7.59 -5.09 -12.58
N PRO A 120 8.38 -4.00 -12.61
CA PRO A 120 9.37 -3.77 -11.60
C PRO A 120 8.67 -3.69 -10.25
N TYR A 121 9.02 -4.61 -9.35
CA TYR A 121 8.87 -4.39 -7.92
C TYR A 121 9.38 -2.97 -7.65
N ILE A 122 8.49 -2.07 -7.22
CA ILE A 122 8.90 -0.71 -6.83
C ILE A 122 9.41 -0.87 -5.41
N PRO A 123 10.73 -0.95 -5.19
CA PRO A 123 11.25 -1.01 -3.84
C PRO A 123 10.80 0.25 -3.10
N LEU A 124 10.60 0.13 -1.78
CA LEU A 124 10.46 1.32 -0.95
C LEU A 124 11.65 2.25 -1.25
N PRO A 125 11.39 3.54 -1.52
CA PRO A 125 12.46 4.46 -1.86
C PRO A 125 13.43 4.49 -0.68
N GLN A 126 14.72 4.26 -0.94
CA GLN A 126 15.74 4.34 0.10
C GLN A 126 16.37 5.72 0.10
N PHE A 127 16.53 6.27 1.28
CA PHE A 127 17.22 7.54 1.48
C PHE A 127 18.54 7.31 2.19
N SER A 128 19.62 7.65 1.50
CA SER A 128 21.00 7.52 1.98
C SER A 128 21.50 8.73 2.77
N GLY A 129 20.71 9.81 2.83
CA GLY A 129 21.12 11.08 3.46
C GLY A 129 21.83 12.05 2.51
N LYS A 130 21.84 11.82 1.20
CA LYS A 130 22.35 12.80 0.23
C LYS A 130 21.30 13.85 -0.09
N TYR A 131 21.68 15.13 0.00
CA TYR A 131 20.79 16.27 -0.29
C TYR A 131 20.13 16.20 -1.67
N GLU A 132 20.86 15.74 -2.68
CA GLU A 132 20.38 15.64 -4.06
C GLU A 132 19.31 14.56 -4.25
N GLU A 133 19.31 13.52 -3.42
CA GLU A 133 18.36 12.40 -3.49
C GLU A 133 17.05 12.72 -2.73
N PHE A 134 17.08 13.73 -1.84
CA PHE A 134 15.98 14.02 -0.92
C PHE A 134 14.68 14.41 -1.64
N GLY A 135 14.77 15.25 -2.67
CA GLY A 135 13.58 15.69 -3.42
C GLY A 135 12.85 14.52 -4.11
N ASN A 136 13.61 13.64 -4.77
CA ASN A 136 13.05 12.46 -5.42
C ASN A 136 12.51 11.45 -4.38
N PHE A 137 13.25 11.23 -3.29
CA PHE A 137 12.79 10.39 -2.19
C PHE A 137 11.47 10.88 -1.61
N LYS A 138 11.35 12.18 -1.31
CA LYS A 138 10.15 12.80 -0.74
C LYS A 138 8.93 12.60 -1.63
N CYS A 139 9.05 12.88 -2.92
CA CYS A 139 7.94 12.68 -3.88
C CYS A 139 7.51 11.20 -3.96
N GLN A 140 8.47 10.28 -4.02
CA GLN A 140 8.16 8.85 -4.08
C GLN A 140 7.55 8.34 -2.77
N PHE A 141 8.05 8.79 -1.63
CA PHE A 141 7.57 8.37 -0.31
C PHE A 141 6.15 8.88 -0.03
N ILE A 142 5.86 10.15 -0.34
CA ILE A 142 4.51 10.72 -0.21
C ILE A 142 3.50 9.94 -1.05
N SER A 143 3.81 9.72 -2.34
CA SER A 143 2.90 9.02 -3.25
C SER A 143 2.63 7.55 -2.88
N LEU A 144 3.58 6.89 -2.19
CA LEU A 144 3.46 5.47 -1.84
C LEU A 144 2.89 5.23 -0.44
N ILE A 145 3.22 6.11 0.52
CA ILE A 145 3.00 5.89 1.95
C ILE A 145 2.08 6.95 2.57
N GLU A 146 2.23 8.24 2.24
CA GLU A 146 1.41 9.32 2.81
C GLU A 146 -0.02 9.26 2.26
N ASP A 147 -0.17 9.14 0.95
CA ASP A 147 -1.48 9.10 0.25
C ASP A 147 -2.23 7.77 0.44
N ASN A 148 -1.68 6.85 1.24
CA ASN A 148 -2.28 5.55 1.51
C ASN A 148 -3.07 5.56 2.82
N ASP A 149 -4.39 5.77 2.72
CA ASP A 149 -5.35 5.77 3.84
C ASP A 149 -5.45 4.44 4.60
N ARG A 150 -4.85 3.36 4.08
CA ARG A 150 -4.85 2.05 4.73
C ARG A 150 -3.74 1.90 5.76
N LEU A 151 -2.79 2.82 5.80
CA LEU A 151 -1.65 2.80 6.72
C LEU A 151 -1.91 3.74 7.90
N SER A 152 -1.85 3.20 9.11
CA SER A 152 -1.86 4.01 10.34
C SER A 152 -0.59 4.86 10.44
N ASN A 153 -0.66 5.96 11.19
CA ASN A 153 0.49 6.84 11.43
C ASN A 153 1.71 6.08 12.02
N THR A 154 1.45 5.02 12.80
CA THR A 154 2.50 4.15 13.36
C THR A 154 3.16 3.28 12.29
N GLU A 155 2.39 2.76 11.32
CA GLU A 155 2.92 2.01 10.19
C GLU A 155 3.68 2.93 9.22
N LYS A 156 3.14 4.10 8.91
CA LYS A 156 3.82 5.14 8.11
C LYS A 156 5.17 5.52 8.74
N LEU A 157 5.24 5.66 10.07
CA LEU A 157 6.48 5.89 10.81
C LEU A 157 7.48 4.72 10.66
N ASN A 158 7.01 3.47 10.73
CA ASN A 158 7.87 2.31 10.56
C ASN A 158 8.41 2.18 9.13
N TYR A 159 7.59 2.51 8.12
CA TYR A 159 8.02 2.60 6.72
C TYR A 159 9.01 3.73 6.49
N LEU A 160 8.81 4.88 7.12
CA LEU A 160 9.75 5.99 7.06
C LEU A 160 11.09 5.56 7.66
N LYS A 161 11.08 4.95 8.86
CA LYS A 161 12.29 4.43 9.52
C LYS A 161 13.00 3.33 8.73
N SER A 162 12.29 2.48 8.00
CA SER A 162 12.90 1.43 7.18
C SER A 162 13.46 1.96 5.86
N SER A 163 12.90 3.07 5.37
CA SER A 163 13.37 3.76 4.17
C SER A 163 14.59 4.65 4.43
N LEU A 164 14.81 5.05 5.69
CA LEU A 164 15.97 5.82 6.12
C LEU A 164 17.15 4.89 6.45
N THR A 165 18.30 5.18 5.85
CA THR A 165 19.56 4.46 6.12
C THR A 165 20.59 5.40 6.76
N GLY A 166 21.54 4.85 7.54
CA GLY A 166 22.60 5.64 8.19
C GLY A 166 22.14 6.48 9.39
N GLU A 167 22.68 7.69 9.54
CA GLU A 167 22.43 8.59 10.70
C GLU A 167 20.95 9.01 10.85
N ALA A 168 20.16 8.95 9.79
CA ALA A 168 18.76 9.36 9.80
C ALA A 168 17.85 8.40 10.62
N LYS A 169 18.31 7.19 10.91
CA LYS A 169 17.56 6.17 11.67
C LYS A 169 17.52 6.43 13.19
N LEU A 170 18.38 7.31 13.71
CA LEU A 170 18.53 7.57 15.15
C LEU A 170 17.43 8.44 15.77
N ILE A 171 16.53 9.01 14.95
CA ILE A 171 15.48 9.90 15.43
C ILE A 171 14.25 9.07 15.85
N GLN A 172 14.06 8.90 17.16
CA GLN A 172 12.85 8.30 17.73
C GLN A 172 11.81 9.37 18.05
N THR A 173 11.02 9.75 17.05
CA THR A 173 9.94 10.74 17.22
C THR A 173 8.64 10.27 16.55
N THR A 174 7.58 11.07 16.64
CA THR A 174 6.32 10.87 15.90
C THR A 174 6.53 11.05 14.40
N TYR A 175 5.65 10.47 13.57
CA TYR A 175 5.73 10.53 12.10
C TYR A 175 5.95 11.96 11.58
N GLU A 176 5.12 12.90 12.03
CA GLU A 176 5.18 14.31 11.63
C GLU A 176 6.50 14.98 12.05
N SER A 177 7.00 14.67 13.26
CA SER A 177 8.25 15.24 13.75
C SER A 177 9.46 14.68 13.00
N LEU A 178 9.44 13.39 12.64
CA LEU A 178 10.50 12.75 11.88
C LEU A 178 10.54 13.30 10.45
N LEU A 179 9.37 13.36 9.79
CA LEU A 179 9.27 13.88 8.44
C LEU A 179 9.75 15.34 8.38
N LYS A 180 9.27 16.19 9.30
CA LYS A 180 9.68 17.58 9.39
C LYS A 180 11.18 17.75 9.69
N ALA A 181 11.74 16.93 10.58
CA ALA A 181 13.18 16.99 10.87
C ALA A 181 14.04 16.60 9.65
N ILE A 182 13.56 15.69 8.81
CA ILE A 182 14.24 15.30 7.57
C ILE A 182 14.08 16.41 6.52
N GLU A 183 12.89 17.00 6.40
CA GLU A 183 12.67 18.19 5.56
C GLU A 183 13.58 19.34 5.98
N ASP A 184 13.59 19.74 7.24
CA ASP A 184 14.42 20.83 7.73
C ASP A 184 15.92 20.56 7.52
N ARG A 185 16.36 19.31 7.67
CA ARG A 185 17.77 18.93 7.51
C ARG A 185 18.19 18.80 6.05
N TYR A 186 17.35 18.25 5.17
CA TYR A 186 17.73 17.87 3.81
C TYR A 186 17.09 18.72 2.70
N GLU A 187 16.08 19.54 3.01
CA GLU A 187 15.51 20.56 2.11
C GLU A 187 16.35 21.86 2.09
N ASN A 188 17.64 21.76 2.42
CA ASN A 188 18.57 22.88 2.35
C ASN A 188 19.00 23.15 0.91
N ARG A 189 18.23 23.99 0.20
CA ARG A 189 18.54 24.42 -1.19
C ARG A 189 19.95 24.98 -1.36
N ARG A 190 20.54 25.62 -0.34
CA ARG A 190 21.91 26.14 -0.44
C ARG A 190 22.93 25.01 -0.51
N ALA A 191 22.77 23.97 0.30
CA ALA A 191 23.65 22.81 0.28
C ALA A 191 23.58 22.02 -1.06
N ILE A 192 22.41 22.00 -1.70
CA ILE A 192 22.23 21.41 -3.04
C ILE A 192 22.99 22.22 -4.10
N VAL A 193 22.86 23.55 -4.07
CA VAL A 193 23.59 24.44 -5.00
C VAL A 193 25.10 24.34 -4.77
N ASP A 194 25.55 24.31 -3.52
CA ASP A 194 26.97 24.18 -3.19
C ASP A 194 27.53 22.83 -3.65
N SER A 195 26.77 21.72 -3.57
CA SER A 195 27.21 20.41 -4.09
C SER A 195 27.32 20.40 -5.61
N GLN A 196 26.37 21.04 -6.30
CA GLN A 196 26.38 21.22 -7.75
C GLN A 196 27.58 22.07 -8.20
N ILE A 197 27.85 23.20 -7.53
CA ILE A 197 29.00 24.06 -7.80
C ILE A 197 30.32 23.30 -7.55
N LEU A 198 30.43 22.56 -6.45
CA LEU A 198 31.62 21.75 -6.17
C LEU A 198 31.84 20.65 -7.23
N ARG A 199 30.78 20.07 -7.79
CA ARG A 199 30.90 19.13 -8.92
C ARG A 199 31.43 19.82 -10.17
N LEU A 200 30.93 21.02 -10.49
CA LEU A 200 31.44 21.81 -11.62
C LEU A 200 32.92 22.16 -11.44
N ILE A 201 33.32 22.56 -10.22
CA ILE A 201 34.71 22.93 -9.93
C ILE A 201 35.63 21.71 -9.92
N LYS A 202 35.14 20.53 -9.52
CA LYS A 202 35.90 19.27 -9.49
C LYS A 202 35.94 18.54 -10.84
N LEU A 203 35.32 19.06 -11.89
CA LEU A 203 35.46 18.51 -13.23
C LEU A 203 36.95 18.51 -13.61
N GLU A 204 37.50 17.31 -13.82
CA GLU A 204 38.88 17.17 -14.29
C GLU A 204 39.04 17.82 -15.66
N LYS A 205 40.19 18.49 -15.84
CA LYS A 205 40.58 19.00 -17.16
C LYS A 205 40.76 17.81 -18.09
N LEU A 206 40.12 17.87 -19.25
CA LEU A 206 40.31 16.90 -20.31
C LEU A 206 41.77 16.96 -20.77
N ASN A 207 42.52 15.86 -20.56
CA ASN A 207 43.92 15.77 -20.98
C ASN A 207 44.06 15.38 -22.45
N TYR A 208 43.01 14.83 -23.06
CA TYR A 208 42.97 14.40 -24.45
C TYR A 208 41.61 14.75 -25.08
N GLU A 209 41.63 15.24 -26.31
CA GLU A 209 40.43 15.52 -27.10
C GLU A 209 39.89 14.23 -27.72
N SER A 210 39.24 13.41 -26.89
CA SER A 210 38.45 12.26 -27.37
C SER A 210 36.97 12.65 -27.43
N ALA A 211 36.29 12.22 -28.49
CA ALA A 211 34.84 12.38 -28.63
C ALA A 211 34.07 11.77 -27.45
N GLU A 212 34.62 10.71 -26.84
CA GLU A 212 34.02 10.03 -25.71
C GLU A 212 34.12 10.84 -24.41
N ASP A 213 35.25 11.52 -24.21
CA ASP A 213 35.51 12.30 -23.00
C ASP A 213 34.82 13.67 -23.06
N LEU A 214 34.73 14.28 -24.25
CA LEU A 214 33.88 15.46 -24.49
C LEU A 214 32.40 15.16 -24.25
N ARG A 215 31.94 13.95 -24.63
CA ARG A 215 30.55 13.54 -24.41
C ARG A 215 30.26 13.30 -22.92
N LYS A 216 31.18 12.64 -22.20
CA LYS A 216 31.09 12.49 -20.74
C LYS A 216 31.08 13.84 -20.03
N LEU A 217 31.91 14.79 -20.45
CA LEU A 217 31.90 16.16 -19.91
C LEU A 217 30.54 16.84 -20.13
N LEU A 218 30.04 16.80 -21.37
CA LEU A 218 28.74 17.39 -21.72
C LEU A 218 27.59 16.75 -20.94
N ASP A 219 27.58 15.43 -20.80
CA ASP A 219 26.54 14.70 -20.05
C ASP A 219 26.63 14.99 -18.54
N THR A 220 27.83 15.23 -18.02
CA THR A 220 28.03 15.61 -16.61
C THR A 220 27.52 17.03 -16.36
N VAL A 221 27.80 17.99 -17.24
CA VAL A 221 27.30 19.37 -17.13
C VAL A 221 25.78 19.44 -17.31
N LYS A 222 25.19 18.63 -18.20
CA LYS A 222 23.73 18.58 -18.41
C LYS A 222 22.94 17.96 -17.27
N LYS A 223 23.58 17.17 -16.40
CA LYS A 223 22.97 16.51 -15.24
C LYS A 223 22.99 17.37 -13.96
N ILE A 224 23.73 18.48 -13.98
CA ILE A 224 23.83 19.45 -12.87
C ILE A 224 22.67 20.43 -12.99
#